data_AF-A0A9X2K5A1-F1
#
_entry.id   AF-A0A9X2K5A1-F1
#
_cell.length_a   1.000
_cell.length_b   1.000
_cell.length_c   1.000
_cell.angle_alpha   90.00
_cell.angle_beta   90.00
_cell.angle_gamma   90.00
#
_symmetry.space_group_name_H-M   'P 1'
#
loop_
_entity.id
_entity.type
_entity.pdbx_description
1 polymer ?
#
loop_
_entity_poly.entity_id
_entity_poly.type
_entity_poly.pdbx_seq_one_letter_code
_entity_poly.pdbx_strand_id
1 'polypeptide(L)'
;MILCPICLHEFAWSEDELYERTPAGQYQPLSLDHVTGPRREDLLRAAHVRCPASVPDAGLEHHLPYTYVRHGRPLVIGLVGGPETGKTHLLAAMIGAIEQGGLRPYGLTTDAVDIERHAEYVNAYVRPLLVERAALNRTTHRATAEPVDALLVNDGRHTTAVAFFDIAGELLRSATHEATRFVPALGGLLFVIDAATRSARMGDESFRAVLDRLPKTGGRLDIPAAIAVTKSDAVRFQAPVDTWLYAEPDGLDPAAVLRESRDVYAYLHRRGAQAWLSPYDKCRKCTLHFVSATGAAATEGRYRRGVRPRRVLEPLISLFAMTGVLRGYPEVGL
;
A
#
# COMPACT_ATOMS: atom_id res chain seq x y z
N MET A 1 11.34 -16.79 -11.83
CA MET A 1 10.94 -15.57 -12.55
C MET A 1 10.45 -14.55 -11.54
N ILE A 2 10.90 -13.31 -11.66
CA ILE A 2 10.53 -12.18 -10.81
C ILE A 2 10.03 -11.05 -11.69
N LEU A 3 8.98 -10.36 -11.24
CA LEU A 3 8.41 -9.21 -11.92
C LEU A 3 9.05 -7.93 -11.38
N CYS A 4 9.69 -7.14 -12.25
CA CYS A 4 10.11 -5.79 -11.88
C CYS A 4 8.85 -4.91 -11.72
N PRO A 5 8.60 -4.33 -10.52
CA PRO A 5 7.39 -3.53 -10.31
C PRO A 5 7.45 -2.17 -11.03
N ILE A 6 8.64 -1.73 -11.46
CA ILE A 6 8.84 -0.44 -12.11
C ILE A 6 8.51 -0.54 -13.61
N CYS A 7 9.03 -1.58 -14.29
CA CYS A 7 8.91 -1.72 -15.75
C CYS A 7 8.07 -2.89 -16.25
N LEU A 8 7.56 -3.74 -15.35
CA LEU A 8 6.83 -4.98 -15.65
C LEU A 8 7.63 -6.07 -16.37
N HIS A 9 8.95 -5.92 -16.50
CA HIS A 9 9.75 -6.97 -17.11
C HIS A 9 9.87 -8.17 -16.15
N GLU A 10 9.55 -9.36 -16.65
CA GLU A 10 9.79 -10.61 -15.94
C GLU A 10 11.16 -11.16 -16.29
N PHE A 11 11.96 -11.47 -15.28
CA PHE A 11 13.32 -11.97 -15.47
C PHE A 11 13.69 -13.03 -14.43
N ALA A 12 14.66 -13.88 -14.77
CA ALA A 12 15.35 -14.71 -13.80
C ALA A 12 16.53 -13.92 -13.22
N TRP A 13 16.90 -14.19 -11.97
CA TRP A 13 18.03 -13.55 -11.31
C TRP A 13 18.93 -14.61 -10.66
N SER A 14 20.20 -14.27 -10.46
CA SER A 14 21.18 -15.08 -9.75
C SER A 14 21.83 -14.28 -8.63
N GLU A 15 22.29 -14.96 -7.58
CA GLU A 15 23.15 -14.38 -6.53
C GLU A 15 24.55 -14.01 -7.04
N ASP A 16 24.90 -14.40 -8.27
CA ASP A 16 26.18 -14.04 -8.91
C ASP A 16 26.17 -12.62 -9.52
N GLU A 17 25.00 -12.00 -9.66
CA GLU A 17 24.82 -10.68 -10.28
C GLU A 17 24.22 -9.67 -9.30
N LEU A 18 24.89 -9.52 -8.15
CA LEU A 18 24.50 -8.57 -7.11
C LEU A 18 25.22 -7.24 -7.26
N TYR A 19 24.57 -6.20 -6.75
CA TYR A 19 25.07 -4.84 -6.73
C TYR A 19 24.92 -4.25 -5.33
N GLU A 20 25.85 -3.39 -4.94
CA GLU A 20 25.71 -2.55 -3.75
C GLU A 20 25.50 -1.10 -4.16
N ARG A 21 24.72 -0.37 -3.35
CA ARG A 21 24.50 1.06 -3.53
C ARG A 21 25.58 1.83 -2.76
N THR A 22 26.34 2.64 -3.48
CA THR A 22 27.36 3.51 -2.88
C THR A 22 26.71 4.71 -2.19
N PRO A 23 27.41 5.41 -1.27
CA PRO A 23 26.90 6.64 -0.65
C PRO A 23 26.56 7.76 -1.64
N ALA A 24 27.16 7.73 -2.85
CA ALA A 24 26.84 8.65 -3.94
C ALA A 24 25.54 8.29 -4.69
N GLY A 25 24.87 7.20 -4.29
CA GLY A 25 23.65 6.68 -4.91
C GLY A 25 23.89 5.85 -6.17
N GLN A 26 25.14 5.53 -6.51
CA GLN A 26 25.49 4.71 -7.68
C GLN A 26 25.53 3.22 -7.32
N TYR A 27 25.21 2.35 -8.26
CA TYR A 27 25.27 0.91 -8.09
C TYR A 27 26.57 0.34 -8.68
N GLN A 28 27.26 -0.50 -7.91
CA GLN A 28 28.46 -1.19 -8.36
C GLN A 28 28.35 -2.70 -8.08
N PRO A 29 28.97 -3.56 -8.90
CA PRO A 29 28.93 -5.01 -8.68
C PRO A 29 29.45 -5.40 -7.30
N LEU A 30 28.70 -6.26 -6.61
CA LEU A 30 29.02 -6.79 -5.30
C LEU A 30 29.44 -8.26 -5.45
N SER A 31 30.69 -8.57 -5.12
CA SER A 31 31.14 -9.97 -4.99
C SER A 31 30.98 -10.43 -3.54
N LEU A 32 30.41 -11.63 -3.38
CA LEU A 32 30.32 -12.33 -2.09
C LEU A 32 31.41 -13.41 -1.94
N ASP A 33 32.41 -13.43 -2.83
CA ASP A 33 33.46 -14.43 -2.82
C ASP A 33 34.18 -14.43 -1.47
N HIS A 34 34.30 -15.61 -0.86
CA HIS A 34 34.93 -15.82 0.44
C HIS A 34 34.26 -15.08 1.62
N VAL A 35 33.10 -14.44 1.44
CA VAL A 35 32.34 -13.83 2.53
C VAL A 35 31.33 -14.83 3.07
N THR A 36 31.44 -15.17 4.37
CA THR A 36 30.58 -16.17 5.02
C THR A 36 30.01 -15.67 6.34
N GLY A 37 29.04 -16.41 6.86
CA GLY A 37 28.43 -16.14 8.16
C GLY A 37 27.67 -14.82 8.22
N PRO A 38 27.60 -14.16 9.39
CA PRO A 38 26.79 -12.95 9.60
C PRO A 38 27.11 -11.80 8.64
N ARG A 39 28.37 -11.65 8.25
CA ARG A 39 28.79 -10.62 7.29
C ARG A 39 28.16 -10.81 5.92
N ARG A 40 27.98 -12.06 5.48
CA ARG A 40 27.33 -12.37 4.20
C ARG A 40 25.86 -11.96 4.23
N GLU A 41 25.15 -12.29 5.31
CA GLU A 41 23.74 -11.92 5.45
C GLU A 41 23.55 -10.41 5.55
N ASP A 42 24.46 -9.69 6.21
CA ASP A 42 24.46 -8.23 6.25
C ASP A 42 24.62 -7.60 4.86
N LEU A 43 25.61 -8.07 4.09
CA LEU A 43 25.81 -7.62 2.70
C LEU A 43 24.59 -7.94 1.82
N LEU A 44 24.01 -9.13 1.95
CA LEU A 44 22.81 -9.51 1.20
C LEU A 44 21.60 -8.62 1.52
N ARG A 45 21.46 -8.13 2.76
CA ARG A 45 20.37 -7.21 3.11
C ARG A 45 20.50 -5.85 2.42
N ALA A 46 21.73 -5.41 2.14
CA ALA A 46 22.02 -4.18 1.41
C ALA A 46 22.17 -4.40 -0.11
N ALA A 47 22.24 -5.64 -0.56
CA ALA A 47 22.44 -5.99 -1.96
C ALA A 47 21.20 -5.70 -2.81
N HIS A 48 21.44 -5.50 -4.10
CA HIS A 48 20.44 -5.22 -5.12
C HIS A 48 20.67 -6.10 -6.34
N VAL A 49 19.59 -6.34 -7.08
CA VAL A 49 19.58 -7.05 -8.35
C VAL A 49 19.18 -6.06 -9.44
N ARG A 50 19.94 -6.02 -10.52
CA ARG A 50 19.64 -5.19 -11.69
C ARG A 50 18.58 -5.85 -12.56
N CYS A 51 17.56 -5.10 -12.95
CA CYS A 51 16.60 -5.54 -13.96
C CYS A 51 17.25 -5.46 -15.35
N PRO A 52 17.23 -6.54 -16.17
CA PRO A 52 17.88 -6.55 -17.47
C PRO A 52 17.07 -5.87 -18.59
N ALA A 53 15.89 -5.31 -18.27
CA ALA A 53 15.03 -4.68 -19.26
C ALA A 53 15.73 -3.51 -19.95
N SER A 54 15.69 -3.47 -21.29
CA SER A 54 16.14 -2.30 -22.04
C SER A 54 15.18 -1.14 -21.81
N VAL A 55 15.56 -0.21 -20.94
CA VAL A 55 14.80 1.02 -20.67
C VAL A 55 15.24 2.07 -21.71
N PRO A 56 14.31 2.78 -22.39
CA PRO A 56 14.67 3.76 -23.42
C PRO A 56 15.56 4.91 -22.91
N ASP A 57 15.53 5.16 -21.61
CA ASP A 57 16.38 6.13 -20.94
C ASP A 57 17.47 5.39 -20.16
N ALA A 58 18.73 5.52 -20.59
CA ALA A 58 19.88 4.82 -20.01
C ALA A 58 20.17 5.22 -18.55
N GLY A 59 19.55 6.31 -18.05
CA GLY A 59 19.63 6.74 -16.65
C GLY A 59 18.63 6.06 -15.70
N LEU A 60 17.71 5.23 -16.21
CA LEU A 60 16.65 4.56 -15.43
C LEU A 60 16.96 3.06 -15.20
N GLU A 61 18.22 2.70 -14.93
CA GLU A 61 18.52 1.32 -14.53
C GLU A 61 17.79 0.95 -13.23
N HIS A 62 16.88 -0.02 -13.31
CA HIS A 62 16.13 -0.46 -12.15
C HIS A 62 16.96 -1.43 -11.31
N HIS A 63 17.26 -1.04 -10.09
CA HIS A 63 17.85 -1.89 -9.08
C HIS A 63 16.80 -2.24 -8.04
N LEU A 64 16.54 -3.53 -7.84
CA LEU A 64 15.58 -4.03 -6.86
C LEU A 64 16.35 -4.59 -5.67
N PRO A 65 15.96 -4.31 -4.42
CA PRO A 65 16.60 -4.92 -3.26
C PRO A 65 16.61 -6.45 -3.36
N TYR A 66 17.70 -7.10 -2.98
CA TYR A 66 17.84 -8.55 -3.04
C TYR A 66 16.72 -9.27 -2.27
N THR A 67 16.36 -8.74 -1.10
CA THR A 67 15.24 -9.19 -0.26
C THR A 67 13.90 -9.15 -0.99
N TYR A 68 13.71 -8.23 -1.95
CA TYR A 68 12.49 -8.17 -2.77
C TYR A 68 12.35 -9.38 -3.70
N VAL A 69 13.48 -9.86 -4.25
CA VAL A 69 13.49 -10.92 -5.28
C VAL A 69 13.68 -12.32 -4.69
N ARG A 70 14.27 -12.43 -3.49
CA ARG A 70 14.58 -13.70 -2.80
C ARG A 70 13.34 -14.50 -2.40
N HIS A 71 12.24 -13.83 -2.10
CA HIS A 71 11.05 -14.44 -1.48
C HIS A 71 9.93 -14.80 -2.47
N GLY A 72 10.25 -14.91 -3.76
CA GLY A 72 9.29 -15.26 -4.81
C GLY A 72 8.53 -14.05 -5.35
N ARG A 73 7.30 -14.25 -5.82
CA ARG A 73 6.52 -13.16 -6.45
C ARG A 73 6.04 -12.18 -5.38
N PRO A 74 6.45 -10.91 -5.44
CA PRO A 74 6.05 -9.89 -4.48
C PRO A 74 4.57 -9.50 -4.66
N LEU A 75 3.93 -9.08 -3.58
CA LEU A 75 2.62 -8.44 -3.61
C LEU A 75 2.80 -6.93 -3.79
N VAL A 76 2.29 -6.38 -4.90
CA VAL A 76 2.29 -4.93 -5.13
C VAL A 76 0.91 -4.35 -4.84
N ILE A 77 0.82 -3.43 -3.89
CA ILE A 77 -0.42 -2.77 -3.48
C ILE A 77 -0.43 -1.33 -3.98
N GLY A 78 -1.43 -0.98 -4.79
CA GLY A 78 -1.64 0.38 -5.28
C GLY A 78 -2.66 1.13 -4.42
N LEU A 79 -2.27 2.28 -3.88
CA LEU A 79 -3.16 3.22 -3.19
C LEU A 79 -3.76 4.18 -4.21
N VAL A 80 -5.09 4.20 -4.34
CA VAL A 80 -5.78 4.96 -5.37
C VAL A 80 -6.78 5.93 -4.77
N GLY A 81 -6.77 7.17 -5.25
CA GLY A 81 -7.78 8.16 -4.90
C GLY A 81 -7.33 9.59 -5.15
N GLY A 82 -8.28 10.49 -4.97
CA GLY A 82 -8.15 11.88 -5.33
C GLY A 82 -7.10 12.61 -4.50
N PRO A 83 -6.75 13.84 -4.90
CA PRO A 83 -6.07 14.76 -4.03
C PRO A 83 -6.83 14.89 -2.70
N GLU A 84 -6.09 15.00 -1.59
CA GLU A 84 -6.66 15.29 -0.26
C GLU A 84 -7.58 14.21 0.36
N THR A 85 -7.78 13.06 -0.29
CA THR A 85 -8.49 11.91 0.32
C THR A 85 -7.72 11.28 1.48
N GLY A 86 -6.46 11.68 1.68
CA GLY A 86 -5.66 11.25 2.84
C GLY A 86 -4.82 10.00 2.59
N LYS A 87 -4.55 9.59 1.35
CA LYS A 87 -3.68 8.42 1.01
C LYS A 87 -2.36 8.42 1.76
N THR A 88 -1.59 9.51 1.68
CA THR A 88 -0.29 9.65 2.35
C THR A 88 -0.41 9.54 3.87
N HIS A 89 -1.44 10.15 4.45
CA HIS A 89 -1.69 10.06 5.89
C HIS A 89 -2.10 8.64 6.29
N LEU A 90 -2.92 7.97 5.47
CA LEU A 90 -3.34 6.59 5.70
C LEU A 90 -2.14 5.64 5.65
N LEU A 91 -1.30 5.75 4.62
CA LEU A 91 -0.10 4.91 4.49
C LEU A 91 0.88 5.16 5.65
N ALA A 92 1.17 6.42 5.98
CA ALA A 92 2.05 6.74 7.11
C ALA A 92 1.49 6.21 8.44
N ALA A 93 0.17 6.29 8.66
CA ALA A 93 -0.47 5.72 9.84
C ALA A 93 -0.47 4.18 9.83
N MET A 94 -0.63 3.54 8.67
CA MET A 94 -0.50 2.08 8.51
C MET A 94 0.92 1.63 8.86
N ILE A 95 1.94 2.22 8.24
CA ILE A 95 3.34 1.87 8.51
C ILE A 95 3.67 2.10 9.99
N GLY A 96 3.27 3.24 10.57
CA GLY A 96 3.50 3.48 12.00
C GLY A 96 2.77 2.51 12.93
N ALA A 97 1.60 2.01 12.56
CA ALA A 97 0.90 0.95 13.31
C ALA A 97 1.59 -0.41 13.15
N ILE A 98 2.17 -0.70 11.99
CA ILE A 98 2.98 -1.90 11.74
C ILE A 98 4.26 -1.87 12.59
N GLU A 99 4.98 -0.76 12.63
CA GLU A 99 6.18 -0.55 13.46
C GLU A 99 5.89 -0.75 14.96
N GLN A 100 4.67 -0.46 15.40
CA GLN A 100 4.21 -0.68 16.77
C GLN A 100 3.74 -2.13 17.03
N GLY A 101 3.92 -3.03 16.06
CA GLY A 101 3.54 -4.44 16.17
C GLY A 101 2.07 -4.73 15.91
N GLY A 102 1.35 -3.83 15.23
CA GLY A 102 -0.10 -3.97 14.96
C GLY A 102 -0.49 -5.19 14.12
N LEU A 103 0.48 -5.87 13.48
CA LEU A 103 0.27 -7.12 12.74
C LEU A 103 0.45 -8.38 13.61
N ARG A 104 1.05 -8.26 14.80
CA ARG A 104 1.31 -9.41 15.71
C ARG A 104 0.04 -10.17 16.13
N PRO A 105 -1.12 -9.52 16.38
CA PRO A 105 -2.36 -10.24 16.69
C PRO A 105 -2.83 -11.19 15.58
N TYR A 106 -2.35 -10.99 14.35
CA TYR A 106 -2.64 -11.83 13.19
C TYR A 106 -1.54 -12.87 12.91
N GLY A 107 -0.59 -13.03 13.84
CA GLY A 107 0.55 -13.95 13.69
C GLY A 107 1.61 -13.47 12.69
N LEU A 108 1.57 -12.19 12.30
CA LEU A 108 2.48 -11.64 11.30
C LEU A 108 3.59 -10.79 11.95
N THR A 109 4.80 -10.92 11.42
CA THR A 109 5.93 -10.02 11.70
C THR A 109 6.37 -9.32 10.42
N THR A 110 7.10 -8.21 10.59
CA THR A 110 7.57 -7.40 9.47
C THR A 110 9.01 -6.98 9.64
N ASP A 111 9.72 -6.96 8.51
CA ASP A 111 11.04 -6.33 8.36
C ASP A 111 11.01 -5.41 7.12
N ALA A 112 11.96 -4.48 7.01
CA ALA A 112 12.10 -3.66 5.81
C ALA A 112 12.63 -4.51 4.63
N VAL A 113 12.09 -4.29 3.43
CA VAL A 113 12.73 -4.80 2.19
C VAL A 113 14.06 -4.07 1.98
N ASP A 114 14.04 -2.75 2.12
CA ASP A 114 15.21 -1.88 2.01
C ASP A 114 15.24 -0.99 3.27
N ILE A 115 16.28 -1.17 4.09
CA ILE A 115 16.41 -0.49 5.38
C ILE A 115 16.56 1.02 5.19
N GLU A 116 17.32 1.46 4.18
CA GLU A 116 17.56 2.89 3.93
C GLU A 116 16.26 3.55 3.46
N ARG A 117 15.60 2.97 2.46
CA ARG A 117 14.36 3.52 1.89
C ARG A 117 13.23 3.53 2.92
N HIS A 118 13.13 2.48 3.73
CA HIS A 118 12.15 2.43 4.81
C HIS A 118 12.43 3.50 5.87
N ALA A 119 13.69 3.66 6.30
CA ALA A 119 14.08 4.71 7.24
C ALA A 119 13.82 6.12 6.70
N GLU A 120 14.07 6.37 5.41
CA GLU A 120 13.70 7.62 4.73
C GLU A 120 12.19 7.87 4.80
N TYR A 121 11.37 6.87 4.50
CA TYR A 121 9.91 6.98 4.58
C TYR A 121 9.42 7.26 6.01
N VAL A 122 9.96 6.54 6.99
CA VAL A 122 9.64 6.73 8.42
C VAL A 122 9.99 8.15 8.86
N ASN A 123 11.17 8.64 8.50
CA ASN A 123 11.62 9.97 8.88
C ASN A 123 10.88 11.10 8.16
N ALA A 124 10.46 10.88 6.91
CA ALA A 124 9.78 11.89 6.10
C ALA A 124 8.26 11.96 6.36
N TYR A 125 7.62 10.86 6.75
CA TYR A 125 6.16 10.79 6.85
C TYR A 125 5.65 10.23 8.19
N VAL A 126 6.20 9.12 8.67
CA VAL A 126 5.67 8.46 9.89
C VAL A 126 5.97 9.30 11.13
N ARG A 127 7.23 9.70 11.33
CA ARG A 127 7.66 10.48 12.50
C ARG A 127 7.02 11.87 12.51
N PRO A 128 6.99 12.65 11.40
CA PRO A 128 6.30 13.94 11.39
C PRO A 128 4.81 13.82 11.75
N LEU A 129 4.13 12.79 11.23
CA LEU A 129 2.72 12.56 11.51
C LEU A 129 2.48 12.15 12.97
N LEU A 130 3.08 11.05 13.41
CA LEU A 130 2.73 10.39 14.67
C LEU A 130 3.44 11.00 15.88
N VAL A 131 4.69 11.44 15.72
CA VAL A 131 5.51 11.96 16.82
C VAL A 131 5.43 13.48 16.89
N GLU A 132 5.72 14.16 15.78
CA GLU A 132 5.76 15.62 15.72
C GLU A 132 4.37 16.24 15.61
N ARG A 133 3.35 15.42 15.33
CA ARG A 133 1.93 15.81 15.21
C ARG A 133 1.74 16.87 14.13
N ALA A 134 2.56 16.84 13.09
CA ALA A 134 2.48 17.72 11.94
C ALA A 134 1.55 17.11 10.89
N ALA A 135 0.75 17.96 10.26
CA ALA A 135 0.05 17.59 9.03
C ALA A 135 1.09 17.34 7.94
N LEU A 136 0.93 16.25 7.18
CA LEU A 136 1.84 15.95 6.10
C LEU A 136 1.58 16.89 4.93
N ASN A 137 2.66 17.42 4.36
CA ASN A 137 2.58 18.19 3.15
C ASN A 137 1.99 17.34 2.02
N ARG A 138 1.35 18.01 1.06
CA ARG A 138 0.88 17.35 -0.16
C ARG A 138 2.08 16.65 -0.81
N THR A 139 1.92 15.37 -1.15
CA THR A 139 2.97 14.61 -1.84
C THR A 139 3.34 15.35 -3.11
N THR A 140 4.57 15.85 -3.19
CA THR A 140 5.13 16.36 -4.44
C THR A 140 5.32 15.17 -5.37
N HIS A 141 4.92 15.31 -6.63
CA HIS A 141 4.91 14.22 -7.60
C HIS A 141 6.29 13.58 -7.70
N ARG A 142 6.38 12.25 -7.55
CA ARG A 142 7.55 11.51 -8.04
C ARG A 142 7.38 11.33 -9.54
N ALA A 143 8.36 11.77 -10.32
CA ALA A 143 8.37 11.58 -11.76
C ALA A 143 8.53 10.09 -12.15
N THR A 144 8.99 9.26 -11.21
CA THR A 144 9.29 7.83 -11.41
C THR A 144 8.27 6.93 -10.71
N ALA A 145 7.96 5.80 -11.36
CA ALA A 145 7.09 4.75 -10.85
C ALA A 145 7.83 3.84 -9.85
N GLU A 146 8.23 4.38 -8.70
CA GLU A 146 8.88 3.61 -7.64
C GLU A 146 7.95 3.36 -6.43
N PRO A 147 8.14 2.25 -5.70
CA PRO A 147 7.38 1.98 -4.49
C PRO A 147 7.67 3.04 -3.42
N VAL A 148 6.65 3.53 -2.75
CA VAL A 148 6.79 4.52 -1.69
C VAL A 148 7.44 3.90 -0.44
N ASP A 149 7.10 2.66 -0.13
CA ASP A 149 7.70 1.83 0.93
C ASP A 149 7.51 0.35 0.59
N ALA A 150 8.31 -0.54 1.18
CA ALA A 150 8.18 -1.98 1.00
C ALA A 150 8.62 -2.77 2.23
N LEU A 151 7.83 -3.77 2.60
CA LEU A 151 7.99 -4.59 3.80
C LEU A 151 8.07 -6.07 3.45
N LEU A 152 8.93 -6.81 4.14
CA LEU A 152 8.88 -8.26 4.21
C LEU A 152 7.85 -8.63 5.28
N VAL A 153 6.77 -9.30 4.87
CA VAL A 153 5.73 -9.79 5.79
C VAL A 153 5.93 -11.29 5.98
N ASN A 154 6.04 -11.73 7.24
CA ASN A 154 6.32 -13.11 7.59
C ASN A 154 5.19 -13.69 8.46
N ASP A 155 4.65 -14.85 8.09
CA ASP A 155 3.61 -15.58 8.83
C ASP A 155 4.16 -16.70 9.75
N GLY A 156 5.47 -16.73 9.95
CA GLY A 156 6.23 -17.75 10.68
C GLY A 156 6.69 -18.93 9.81
N ARG A 157 6.16 -19.09 8.60
CA ARG A 157 6.53 -20.17 7.65
C ARG A 157 6.97 -19.63 6.30
N HIS A 158 6.42 -18.49 5.90
CA HIS A 158 6.57 -17.91 4.60
C HIS A 158 6.77 -16.41 4.72
N THR A 159 7.69 -15.89 3.91
CA THR A 159 7.93 -14.46 3.78
C THR A 159 7.42 -14.01 2.43
N THR A 160 6.69 -12.89 2.40
CA THR A 160 6.22 -12.24 1.17
C THR A 160 6.68 -10.80 1.18
N ALA A 161 7.36 -10.35 0.12
CA ALA A 161 7.66 -8.95 -0.07
C ALA A 161 6.38 -8.21 -0.50
N VAL A 162 6.02 -7.15 0.23
CA VAL A 162 4.86 -6.29 -0.02
C VAL A 162 5.34 -4.89 -0.34
N ALA A 163 5.07 -4.39 -1.54
CA ALA A 163 5.45 -3.05 -1.98
C ALA A 163 4.23 -2.15 -2.15
N PHE A 164 4.30 -0.93 -1.62
CA PHE A 164 3.22 0.06 -1.68
C PHE A 164 3.50 1.13 -2.73
N PHE A 165 2.53 1.43 -3.58
CA PHE A 165 2.60 2.49 -4.58
C PHE A 165 1.51 3.52 -4.32
N ASP A 166 1.86 4.81 -4.25
CA ASP A 166 0.88 5.89 -4.23
C ASP A 166 0.51 6.29 -5.66
N ILE A 167 -0.72 6.00 -6.08
CA ILE A 167 -1.22 6.32 -7.41
C ILE A 167 -1.95 7.66 -7.35
N ALA A 168 -1.25 8.73 -7.74
CA ALA A 168 -1.86 10.06 -7.83
C ALA A 168 -2.80 10.15 -9.03
N GLY A 169 -4.00 10.72 -8.82
CA GLY A 169 -5.00 10.89 -9.89
C GLY A 169 -4.50 11.71 -11.09
N GLU A 170 -3.58 12.66 -10.89
CA GLU A 170 -2.96 13.40 -12.01
C GLU A 170 -2.01 12.55 -12.88
N LEU A 171 -1.30 11.57 -12.30
CA LEU A 171 -0.40 10.66 -13.04
C LEU A 171 -1.19 9.78 -14.01
N LEU A 172 -2.46 9.53 -13.71
CA LEU A 172 -3.37 8.76 -14.56
C LEU A 172 -3.99 9.59 -15.71
N ARG A 173 -4.02 10.92 -15.55
CA ARG A 173 -4.50 11.89 -16.55
C ARG A 173 -3.41 12.32 -17.53
N SER A 174 -2.14 12.26 -17.13
CA SER A 174 -1.01 12.52 -18.02
C SER A 174 -0.87 11.35 -19.00
N ALA A 175 -0.84 11.65 -20.30
CA ALA A 175 -0.80 10.65 -21.38
C ALA A 175 0.53 9.85 -21.45
N THR A 176 1.44 10.06 -20.51
CA THR A 176 2.73 9.36 -20.46
C THR A 176 2.54 7.96 -19.88
N HIS A 177 2.66 6.96 -20.76
CA HIS A 177 2.56 5.53 -20.45
C HIS A 177 3.53 5.05 -19.36
N GLU A 178 4.56 5.83 -19.04
CA GLU A 178 5.61 5.50 -18.08
C GLU A 178 5.16 5.60 -16.61
N ALA A 179 4.42 6.65 -16.24
CA ALA A 179 3.97 6.89 -14.87
C ALA A 179 2.91 5.88 -14.38
N THR A 180 2.29 5.13 -15.29
CA THR A 180 1.24 4.14 -14.98
C THR A 180 1.64 2.72 -15.37
N ARG A 181 2.90 2.52 -15.78
CA ARG A 181 3.41 1.24 -16.28
C ARG A 181 3.31 0.14 -15.23
N PHE A 182 3.38 0.44 -13.94
CA PHE A 182 3.29 -0.55 -12.86
C PHE A 182 1.86 -1.08 -12.62
N VAL A 183 0.81 -0.47 -13.18
CA VAL A 183 -0.59 -0.83 -12.87
C VAL A 183 -0.90 -2.31 -13.16
N PRO A 184 -0.46 -2.92 -14.28
CA PRO A 184 -0.61 -4.36 -14.50
C PRO A 184 0.16 -5.27 -13.51
N ALA A 185 1.17 -4.77 -12.78
CA ALA A 185 1.86 -5.54 -11.74
C ALA A 185 1.10 -5.59 -10.42
N LEU A 186 0.05 -4.79 -10.25
CA LEU A 186 -0.69 -4.72 -9.00
C LEU A 186 -1.29 -6.09 -8.67
N GLY A 187 -1.06 -6.53 -7.42
CA GLY A 187 -1.67 -7.73 -6.84
C GLY A 187 -2.78 -7.40 -5.83
N GLY A 188 -2.93 -6.11 -5.48
CA GLY A 188 -4.03 -5.61 -4.65
C GLY A 188 -4.23 -4.10 -4.81
N LEU A 189 -5.43 -3.62 -4.50
CA LEU A 189 -5.79 -2.21 -4.58
C LEU A 189 -6.38 -1.70 -3.28
N LEU A 190 -5.91 -0.55 -2.83
CA LEU A 190 -6.49 0.18 -1.71
C LEU A 190 -7.06 1.51 -2.22
N PHE A 191 -8.38 1.57 -2.37
CA PHE A 191 -9.10 2.77 -2.76
C PHE A 191 -9.38 3.64 -1.54
N VAL A 192 -9.09 4.93 -1.63
CA VAL A 192 -9.14 5.86 -0.50
C VAL A 192 -10.12 6.99 -0.79
N ILE A 193 -11.17 7.08 0.03
CA ILE A 193 -12.28 8.02 -0.12
C ILE A 193 -12.41 8.87 1.15
N ASP A 194 -12.69 10.17 1.01
CA ASP A 194 -12.99 11.04 2.15
C ASP A 194 -14.46 10.91 2.61
N ALA A 195 -14.69 10.49 3.86
CA ALA A 195 -16.03 10.36 4.47
C ALA A 195 -16.85 11.65 4.49
N ALA A 196 -16.17 12.80 4.53
CA ALA A 196 -16.77 14.12 4.70
C ALA A 196 -16.94 14.88 3.38
N THR A 197 -16.39 14.38 2.27
CA THR A 197 -16.45 15.13 1.03
C THR A 197 -17.85 15.16 0.43
N ARG A 198 -18.29 16.37 0.04
CA ARG A 198 -19.61 16.63 -0.55
C ARG A 198 -19.64 16.41 -2.06
N SER A 199 -18.48 16.25 -2.70
CA SER A 199 -18.33 16.01 -4.15
C SER A 199 -18.58 14.54 -4.57
N ALA A 200 -19.34 13.80 -3.77
CA ALA A 200 -19.67 12.39 -3.93
C ALA A 200 -20.30 12.00 -5.28
N ARG A 201 -20.91 12.96 -5.97
CA ARG A 201 -21.66 12.70 -7.21
C ARG A 201 -20.78 12.43 -8.43
N MET A 202 -19.54 12.92 -8.49
CA MET A 202 -18.70 12.77 -9.69
C MET A 202 -17.81 11.52 -9.67
N GLY A 203 -17.82 10.74 -8.59
CA GLY A 203 -16.87 9.64 -8.42
C GLY A 203 -15.43 10.16 -8.37
N ASP A 204 -14.47 9.25 -8.50
CA ASP A 204 -13.07 9.60 -8.57
C ASP A 204 -12.51 9.15 -9.93
N GLU A 205 -12.11 10.08 -10.77
CA GLU A 205 -11.52 9.79 -12.08
C GLU A 205 -10.32 8.84 -11.97
N SER A 206 -9.58 8.91 -10.85
CA SER A 206 -8.45 8.02 -10.60
C SER A 206 -8.89 6.56 -10.45
N PHE A 207 -10.07 6.31 -9.86
CA PHE A 207 -10.57 4.95 -9.69
C PHE A 207 -10.84 4.33 -11.06
N ARG A 208 -11.60 5.04 -11.90
CA ARG A 208 -11.92 4.58 -13.25
C ARG A 208 -10.65 4.37 -14.07
N ALA A 209 -9.71 5.30 -14.00
CA ALA A 209 -8.47 5.24 -14.77
C ALA A 209 -7.58 4.05 -14.39
N VAL A 210 -7.57 3.60 -13.13
CA VAL A 210 -6.87 2.37 -12.71
C VAL A 210 -7.66 1.14 -13.14
N LEU A 211 -8.97 1.09 -12.84
CA LEU A 211 -9.82 -0.07 -13.10
C LEU A 211 -9.95 -0.39 -14.60
N ASP A 212 -9.86 0.61 -15.47
CA ASP A 212 -9.94 0.43 -16.93
C ASP A 212 -8.61 -0.08 -17.54
N ARG A 213 -7.49 0.05 -16.82
CA ARG A 213 -6.16 -0.44 -17.26
C ARG A 213 -5.85 -1.88 -16.82
N LEU A 214 -6.66 -2.44 -15.93
CA LEU A 214 -6.43 -3.78 -15.38
C LEU A 214 -7.13 -4.86 -16.22
N PRO A 215 -6.50 -6.04 -16.38
CA PRO A 215 -7.08 -7.14 -17.14
C PRO A 215 -8.35 -7.67 -16.45
N LYS A 216 -9.37 -7.96 -17.26
CA LYS A 216 -10.67 -8.48 -16.81
C LYS A 216 -10.84 -9.92 -17.26
N THR A 217 -11.28 -10.78 -16.36
CA THR A 217 -11.63 -12.18 -16.65
C THR A 217 -13.11 -12.39 -16.37
N GLY A 218 -13.88 -12.73 -17.42
CA GLY A 218 -15.34 -12.90 -17.29
C GLY A 218 -16.05 -11.60 -16.88
N GLY A 219 -15.57 -10.45 -17.35
CA GLY A 219 -16.18 -9.13 -17.10
C GLY A 219 -15.84 -8.49 -15.74
N ARG A 220 -15.17 -9.21 -14.83
CA ARG A 220 -14.69 -8.69 -13.53
C ARG A 220 -13.18 -8.71 -13.43
N LEU A 221 -12.63 -7.91 -12.52
CA LEU A 221 -11.21 -7.88 -12.19
C LEU A 221 -10.87 -8.96 -11.17
N ASP A 222 -9.84 -9.75 -11.45
CA ASP A 222 -9.31 -10.80 -10.55
C ASP A 222 -8.39 -10.25 -9.44
N ILE A 223 -8.24 -8.92 -9.37
CA ILE A 223 -7.43 -8.27 -8.34
C ILE A 223 -8.27 -7.97 -7.08
N PRO A 224 -7.83 -8.40 -5.89
CA PRO A 224 -8.44 -8.00 -4.64
C PRO A 224 -8.40 -6.48 -4.42
N ALA A 225 -9.48 -5.94 -3.88
CA ALA A 225 -9.59 -4.52 -3.56
C ALA A 225 -10.11 -4.29 -2.14
N ALA A 226 -9.68 -3.21 -1.51
CA ALA A 226 -10.30 -2.68 -0.31
C ALA A 226 -10.62 -1.20 -0.51
N ILE A 227 -11.78 -0.77 -0.02
CA ILE A 227 -12.17 0.64 0.03
C ILE A 227 -12.03 1.13 1.47
N ALA A 228 -11.14 2.10 1.68
CA ALA A 228 -10.96 2.80 2.95
C ALA A 228 -11.68 4.15 2.91
N VAL A 229 -12.75 4.27 3.69
CA VAL A 229 -13.45 5.53 3.93
C VAL A 229 -12.71 6.29 5.05
N THR A 230 -11.78 7.16 4.66
CA THR A 230 -10.92 7.94 5.54
C THR A 230 -11.64 9.15 6.13
N LYS A 231 -10.99 9.80 7.10
CA LYS A 231 -11.55 10.93 7.85
C LYS A 231 -12.90 10.61 8.48
N SER A 232 -13.15 9.33 8.76
CA SER A 232 -14.38 8.86 9.40
C SER A 232 -14.57 9.47 10.80
N ASP A 233 -13.50 9.97 11.43
CA ASP A 233 -13.56 10.75 12.66
C ASP A 233 -14.38 12.04 12.53
N ALA A 234 -14.46 12.64 11.32
CA ALA A 234 -15.27 13.83 11.06
C ALA A 234 -16.79 13.55 11.14
N VAL A 235 -17.18 12.29 10.95
CA VAL A 235 -18.58 11.82 10.96
C VAL A 235 -18.83 10.77 12.06
N ARG A 236 -17.93 10.69 13.04
CA ARG A 236 -17.89 9.67 14.12
C ARG A 236 -19.13 9.53 15.01
N PHE A 237 -20.09 10.44 14.91
CA PHE A 237 -21.34 10.40 15.67
C PHE A 237 -22.53 9.94 14.82
N GLN A 238 -22.29 9.53 13.58
CA GLN A 238 -23.33 9.07 12.68
C GLN A 238 -23.31 7.55 12.60
N ALA A 239 -24.46 6.91 12.77
CA ALA A 239 -24.59 5.49 12.50
C ALA A 239 -24.37 5.18 11.00
N PRO A 240 -23.60 4.13 10.65
CA PRO A 240 -22.98 3.13 11.52
C PRO A 240 -21.50 3.44 11.88
N VAL A 241 -20.99 4.62 11.54
CA VAL A 241 -19.56 4.98 11.71
C VAL A 241 -19.14 4.99 13.18
N ASP A 242 -20.01 5.48 14.06
CA ASP A 242 -19.82 5.49 15.51
C ASP A 242 -19.55 4.10 16.10
N THR A 243 -20.20 3.08 15.55
CA THR A 243 -20.03 1.69 16.00
C THR A 243 -18.72 1.12 15.49
N TRP A 244 -18.47 1.23 14.18
CA TRP A 244 -17.29 0.62 13.57
C TRP A 244 -15.99 1.31 13.97
N LEU A 245 -15.91 2.64 13.97
CA LEU A 245 -14.65 3.37 14.18
C LEU A 245 -14.01 3.13 15.56
N TYR A 246 -14.83 2.78 16.55
CA TYR A 246 -14.40 2.50 17.92
C TYR A 246 -14.41 1.01 18.28
N ALA A 247 -14.80 0.13 17.35
CA ALA A 247 -14.69 -1.31 17.54
C ALA A 247 -13.22 -1.71 17.60
N GLU A 248 -12.82 -2.35 18.70
CA GLU A 248 -11.50 -2.95 18.84
C GLU A 248 -11.44 -4.24 18.00
N PRO A 249 -10.43 -4.40 17.14
CA PRO A 249 -10.29 -5.63 16.38
C PRO A 249 -9.85 -6.77 17.31
N ASP A 250 -10.64 -7.84 17.36
CA ASP A 250 -10.31 -9.11 18.01
C ASP A 250 -9.99 -10.16 16.96
N GLY A 251 -8.86 -9.97 16.29
CA GLY A 251 -8.46 -10.78 15.14
C GLY A 251 -9.34 -10.55 13.89
N LEU A 252 -9.14 -11.42 12.89
CA LEU A 252 -9.86 -11.34 11.62
C LEU A 252 -11.12 -12.20 11.68
N ASP A 253 -12.28 -11.56 11.87
CA ASP A 253 -13.60 -12.18 11.70
C ASP A 253 -14.17 -11.84 10.31
N PRO A 254 -14.22 -12.79 9.35
CA PRO A 254 -14.82 -12.54 8.05
C PRO A 254 -16.26 -12.03 8.14
N ALA A 255 -17.06 -12.53 9.09
CA ALA A 255 -18.44 -12.09 9.23
C ALA A 255 -18.52 -10.62 9.69
N ALA A 256 -17.60 -10.17 10.56
CA ALA A 256 -17.48 -8.76 10.92
C ALA A 256 -17.08 -7.89 9.72
N VAL A 257 -16.10 -8.33 8.92
CA VAL A 257 -15.68 -7.61 7.70
C VAL A 257 -16.84 -7.49 6.71
N LEU A 258 -17.64 -8.54 6.54
CA LEU A 258 -18.84 -8.52 5.71
C LEU A 258 -19.91 -7.54 6.23
N ARG A 259 -20.16 -7.52 7.55
CA ARG A 259 -21.07 -6.57 8.18
C ARG A 259 -20.60 -5.13 8.02
N GLU A 260 -19.32 -4.85 8.26
CA GLU A 260 -18.71 -3.53 8.05
C GLU A 260 -18.85 -3.11 6.59
N SER A 261 -18.52 -4.02 5.66
CA SER A 261 -18.59 -3.74 4.22
C SER A 261 -20.00 -3.37 3.76
N ARG A 262 -21.02 -4.12 4.22
CA ARG A 262 -22.44 -3.81 3.97
C ARG A 262 -22.83 -2.44 4.53
N ASP A 263 -22.39 -2.13 5.73
CA ASP A 263 -22.72 -0.89 6.43
C ASP A 263 -22.03 0.33 5.78
N VAL A 264 -20.78 0.18 5.33
CA VAL A 264 -20.07 1.19 4.53
C VAL A 264 -20.75 1.39 3.17
N TYR A 265 -21.11 0.30 2.48
CA TYR A 265 -21.84 0.37 1.21
C TYR A 265 -23.14 1.17 1.39
N ALA A 266 -23.94 0.83 2.40
CA ALA A 266 -25.19 1.52 2.69
C ALA A 266 -24.96 3.00 3.07
N TYR A 267 -23.92 3.30 3.84
CA TYR A 267 -23.53 4.65 4.21
C TYR A 267 -23.20 5.51 2.97
N LEU A 268 -22.39 4.99 2.05
CA LEU A 268 -22.01 5.68 0.81
C LEU A 268 -23.22 5.82 -0.13
N HIS A 269 -24.02 4.75 -0.26
CA HIS A 269 -25.22 4.77 -1.09
C HIS A 269 -26.24 5.84 -0.64
N ARG A 270 -26.52 5.94 0.66
CA ARG A 270 -27.45 6.96 1.20
C ARG A 270 -26.99 8.40 0.97
N ARG A 271 -25.69 8.62 0.80
CA ARG A 271 -25.09 9.93 0.53
C ARG A 271 -25.01 10.28 -0.96
N GLY A 272 -25.53 9.43 -1.84
CA GLY A 272 -25.41 9.63 -3.29
C GLY A 272 -23.97 9.48 -3.80
N ALA A 273 -23.17 8.66 -3.10
CA ALA A 273 -21.76 8.44 -3.37
C ALA A 273 -21.50 7.14 -4.16
N GLN A 274 -22.48 6.67 -4.94
CA GLN A 274 -22.41 5.37 -5.61
C GLN A 274 -21.23 5.27 -6.58
N ALA A 275 -20.80 6.38 -7.18
CA ALA A 275 -19.69 6.37 -8.13
C ALA A 275 -18.36 5.88 -7.50
N TRP A 276 -18.17 6.05 -6.19
CA TRP A 276 -17.00 5.51 -5.49
C TRP A 276 -17.13 4.02 -5.11
N LEU A 277 -18.31 3.42 -5.26
CA LEU A 277 -18.52 1.98 -5.08
C LEU A 277 -18.11 1.17 -6.32
N SER A 278 -17.66 1.83 -7.39
CA SER A 278 -17.23 1.14 -8.61
C SER A 278 -16.17 0.03 -8.42
N PRO A 279 -15.21 0.09 -7.45
CA PRO A 279 -14.34 -1.05 -7.18
C PRO A 279 -15.10 -2.27 -6.67
N TYR A 280 -16.13 -2.07 -5.84
CA TYR A 280 -16.98 -3.16 -5.34
C TYR A 280 -17.75 -3.84 -6.47
N ASP A 281 -18.23 -3.08 -7.45
CA ASP A 281 -18.96 -3.65 -8.59
C ASP A 281 -18.04 -4.38 -9.60
N LYS A 282 -16.79 -3.92 -9.73
CA LYS A 282 -15.85 -4.38 -10.77
C LYS A 282 -14.89 -5.48 -10.31
N CYS A 283 -14.49 -5.50 -9.05
CA CYS A 283 -13.54 -6.48 -8.52
C CYS A 283 -14.26 -7.74 -8.01
N ARG A 284 -13.65 -8.91 -8.18
CA ARG A 284 -14.23 -10.18 -7.69
C ARG A 284 -14.22 -10.32 -6.18
N LYS A 285 -13.23 -9.72 -5.51
CA LYS A 285 -13.14 -9.66 -4.05
C LYS A 285 -12.93 -8.21 -3.65
N CYS A 286 -13.89 -7.64 -2.93
CA CYS A 286 -13.79 -6.26 -2.44
C CYS A 286 -14.34 -6.14 -1.01
N THR A 287 -13.56 -5.52 -0.12
CA THR A 287 -14.01 -5.15 1.24
C THR A 287 -14.11 -3.64 1.39
N LEU A 288 -14.91 -3.16 2.34
CA LEU A 288 -15.06 -1.74 2.62
C LEU A 288 -14.94 -1.49 4.13
N HIS A 289 -14.23 -0.42 4.51
CA HIS A 289 -13.89 -0.14 5.90
C HIS A 289 -14.00 1.34 6.24
N PHE A 290 -14.41 1.64 7.47
CA PHE A 290 -14.27 2.97 8.04
C PHE A 290 -12.91 3.09 8.73
N VAL A 291 -12.15 4.12 8.35
CA VAL A 291 -10.83 4.37 8.95
C VAL A 291 -10.63 5.84 9.28
N SER A 292 -9.76 6.09 10.26
CA SER A 292 -9.24 7.43 10.50
C SER A 292 -7.73 7.35 10.71
N ALA A 293 -6.98 7.98 9.81
CA ALA A 293 -5.52 8.04 9.94
C ALA A 293 -5.08 8.90 11.13
N THR A 294 -5.88 9.91 11.49
CA THR A 294 -5.45 10.96 12.42
C THR A 294 -6.32 11.10 13.65
N GLY A 295 -7.57 10.66 13.60
CA GLY A 295 -8.56 10.82 14.67
C GLY A 295 -9.04 12.26 14.88
N ALA A 296 -8.52 13.23 14.11
CA ALA A 296 -8.90 14.63 14.13
C ALA A 296 -8.42 15.37 12.88
N ALA A 297 -9.02 16.54 12.62
CA ALA A 297 -8.52 17.50 11.64
C ALA A 297 -7.31 18.28 12.20
N ALA A 298 -6.36 18.62 11.32
CA ALA A 298 -5.25 19.51 11.66
C ALA A 298 -5.73 20.96 11.76
N THR A 299 -5.08 21.75 12.60
CA THR A 299 -5.27 23.20 12.73
C THR A 299 -3.90 23.85 12.60
N GLU A 300 -3.73 24.79 11.66
CA GLU A 300 -2.44 25.46 11.39
C GLU A 300 -1.30 24.45 11.12
N GLY A 301 -1.59 23.41 10.34
CA GLY A 301 -0.60 22.38 10.00
C GLY A 301 -0.24 21.43 11.14
N ARG A 302 -0.97 21.40 12.26
CA ARG A 302 -0.69 20.52 13.40
C ARG A 302 -1.93 19.87 14.01
N TYR A 303 -1.75 18.69 14.60
CA TYR A 303 -2.76 17.98 15.38
C TYR A 303 -2.63 18.30 16.87
N ARG A 304 -3.28 19.38 17.33
CA ARG A 304 -3.15 19.88 18.71
C ARG A 304 -3.51 18.85 19.78
N ARG A 305 -4.47 17.95 19.51
CA ARG A 305 -4.91 16.89 20.43
C ARG A 305 -4.17 15.55 20.24
N GLY A 306 -3.08 15.57 19.46
CA GLY A 306 -2.36 14.38 19.05
C GLY A 306 -3.02 13.67 17.88
N VAL A 307 -2.32 12.66 17.37
CA VAL A 307 -2.77 11.80 16.28
C VAL A 307 -3.20 10.46 16.87
N ARG A 308 -4.41 10.01 16.54
CA ARG A 308 -4.99 8.76 17.04
C ARG A 308 -5.53 7.94 15.86
N PRO A 309 -4.66 7.18 15.18
CA PRO A 309 -5.08 6.28 14.13
C PRO A 309 -6.13 5.30 14.66
N ARG A 310 -7.18 5.04 13.87
CA ARG A 310 -8.25 4.09 14.17
C ARG A 310 -8.50 3.23 12.95
N ARG A 311 -8.43 1.90 13.16
CA ARG A 311 -8.73 0.87 12.14
C ARG A 311 -7.91 0.99 10.86
N VAL A 312 -6.76 1.66 10.92
CA VAL A 312 -5.93 1.90 9.73
C VAL A 312 -5.38 0.62 9.13
N LEU A 313 -5.23 -0.47 9.90
CA LEU A 313 -4.76 -1.76 9.38
C LEU A 313 -5.86 -2.64 8.79
N GLU A 314 -7.14 -2.41 9.12
CA GLU A 314 -8.25 -3.30 8.70
C GLU A 314 -8.34 -3.51 7.17
N PRO A 315 -8.20 -2.46 6.33
CA PRO A 315 -8.17 -2.65 4.88
C PRO A 315 -6.99 -3.50 4.42
N LEU A 316 -5.82 -3.31 5.06
CA LEU A 316 -4.60 -4.02 4.72
C LEU A 316 -4.68 -5.50 5.13
N ILE A 317 -5.20 -5.79 6.32
CA ILE A 317 -5.45 -7.16 6.79
C ILE A 317 -6.41 -7.89 5.85
N SER A 318 -7.48 -7.23 5.42
CA SER A 318 -8.42 -7.80 4.45
C SER A 318 -7.75 -8.09 3.11
N LEU A 319 -6.89 -7.18 2.62
CA LEU A 319 -6.07 -7.42 1.43
C LEU A 319 -5.10 -8.60 1.61
N PHE A 320 -4.44 -8.71 2.76
CA PHE A 320 -3.54 -9.83 3.04
C PHE A 320 -4.26 -11.17 3.08
N ALA A 321 -5.48 -11.21 3.62
CA ALA A 321 -6.32 -12.39 3.59
C ALA A 321 -6.75 -12.76 2.16
N MET A 322 -7.20 -11.77 1.37
CA MET A 322 -7.62 -11.99 -0.03
C MET A 322 -6.48 -12.42 -0.97
N THR A 323 -5.25 -12.00 -0.67
CA THR A 323 -4.05 -12.25 -1.50
C THR A 323 -3.23 -13.44 -1.02
N GLY A 324 -3.59 -14.05 0.12
CA GLY A 324 -2.88 -15.19 0.69
C GLY A 324 -1.53 -14.84 1.34
N VAL A 325 -1.30 -13.56 1.67
CA VAL A 325 -0.19 -13.15 2.56
C VAL A 325 -0.49 -13.59 3.99
N LEU A 326 -1.74 -13.40 4.43
CA LEU A 326 -2.22 -13.93 5.69
C LEU A 326 -2.79 -15.34 5.45
N ARG A 327 -2.01 -16.37 5.77
CA ARG A 327 -2.37 -17.78 5.52
C ARG A 327 -3.01 -18.40 6.76
N GLY A 328 -3.98 -19.29 6.56
CA GLY A 328 -4.66 -20.00 7.66
C GLY A 328 -5.88 -19.28 8.25
N TYR A 329 -6.25 -18.12 7.72
CA TYR A 329 -7.52 -17.45 8.01
C TYR A 329 -8.55 -17.77 6.92
N PRO A 330 -9.87 -17.76 7.23
CA PRO A 330 -10.90 -17.95 6.21
C PRO A 330 -10.77 -16.88 5.13
N GLU A 331 -11.07 -17.22 3.88
CA GLU A 331 -11.09 -16.22 2.81
C GLU A 331 -12.05 -15.07 3.17
N VAL A 332 -11.57 -13.84 3.02
CA VAL A 332 -12.36 -12.62 3.24
C VAL A 332 -12.71 -12.03 1.88
N GLY A 333 -13.96 -11.60 1.68
CA GLY A 333 -14.44 -11.01 0.43
C GLY A 333 -15.89 -11.40 0.14
N LEU A 334 -16.63 -10.50 -0.53
CA LEU A 334 -18.01 -10.71 -1.00
C LEU A 334 -18.05 -11.24 -2.42
#